data_AF-A0A928MYZ4-F1
#
_entry.id   AF-A0A928MYZ4-F1
#
_cell.length_a   1.000
_cell.length_b   1.000
_cell.length_c   1.000
_cell.angle_alpha   90.00
_cell.angle_beta   90.00
_cell.angle_gamma   90.00
#
_symmetry.space_group_name_H-M   'P 1'
#
loop_
_entity.id
_entity.type
_entity.pdbx_description
1 polymer ?
#
loop_
_entity_poly.entity_id
_entity_poly.type
_entity_poly.pdbx_seq_one_letter_code
_entity_poly.pdbx_strand_id
1 'polypeptide(L)'
;MIEVLKANGTPVRNLQTMLREINFFYNILPEVIVDGIFDEITKKAVMGFQKRFNLNETGEVDIITFEKIVEEYKRAINNENIS
;
A
#
# COMPACT_ATOMS: atom_id res chain seq x y z
N MET A 1 -2.09 -16.40 -8.89
CA MET A 1 -1.48 -15.06 -8.72
C MET A 1 -1.94 -14.22 -9.92
N ILE A 2 -2.55 -13.05 -9.69
CA ILE A 2 -3.44 -12.26 -10.60
C ILE A 2 -4.94 -12.53 -10.40
N GLU A 3 -5.45 -12.30 -9.18
CA GLU A 3 -6.90 -12.08 -8.96
C GLU A 3 -7.20 -10.71 -8.34
N VAL A 4 -6.27 -10.15 -7.56
CA VAL A 4 -6.46 -8.86 -6.87
C VAL A 4 -6.46 -7.64 -7.83
N LEU A 5 -5.86 -7.76 -9.02
CA LEU A 5 -5.70 -6.63 -9.95
C LEU A 5 -6.93 -6.32 -10.82
N LYS A 6 -7.94 -7.20 -10.86
CA LYS A 6 -9.12 -7.02 -11.73
C LYS A 6 -10.35 -6.44 -11.04
N ALA A 7 -10.38 -6.34 -9.71
CA ALA A 7 -11.48 -5.69 -9.01
C ALA A 7 -11.16 -4.19 -8.82
N ASN A 8 -11.63 -3.38 -9.78
CA ASN A 8 -12.03 -1.98 -9.60
C ASN A 8 -10.96 -0.86 -9.64
N GLY A 9 -10.38 -0.64 -10.82
CA GLY A 9 -10.07 0.72 -11.31
C GLY A 9 -8.63 1.22 -11.16
N THR A 10 -7.75 0.82 -12.09
CA THR A 10 -6.32 1.20 -12.24
C THR A 10 -5.39 0.66 -11.15
N PRO A 11 -4.31 -0.09 -11.49
CA PRO A 11 -3.40 -0.69 -10.51
C PRO A 11 -2.84 0.30 -9.46
N VAL A 12 -2.60 1.54 -9.87
CA VAL A 12 -2.09 2.60 -8.99
C VAL A 12 -3.10 2.98 -7.93
N ARG A 13 -4.38 3.15 -8.29
CA ARG A 13 -5.42 3.48 -7.31
C ARG A 13 -5.60 2.36 -6.28
N ASN A 14 -5.48 1.10 -6.70
CA ASN A 14 -5.53 -0.05 -5.79
C ASN A 14 -4.34 -0.02 -4.81
N LEU A 15 -3.12 0.24 -5.31
CA LEU A 15 -1.94 0.43 -4.46
C LEU A 15 -2.14 1.56 -3.45
N GLN A 16 -2.55 2.74 -3.92
CA GLN A 16 -2.81 3.91 -3.07
C GLN A 16 -3.87 3.61 -2.01
N THR A 17 -4.92 2.88 -2.38
CA THR A 17 -5.96 2.44 -1.44
C THR A 17 -5.37 1.56 -0.34
N MET A 18 -4.61 0.51 -0.71
CA MET A 18 -3.99 -0.37 0.28
C MET A 18 -3.05 0.39 1.22
N LEU A 19 -2.20 1.27 0.69
CA LEU A 19 -1.29 2.09 1.52
C LEU A 19 -2.06 3.03 2.45
N ARG A 20 -3.15 3.64 1.99
CA ARG A 20 -3.99 4.51 2.83
C ARG A 20 -4.64 3.74 3.97
N GLU A 21 -5.21 2.56 3.70
CA GLU A 21 -5.81 1.73 4.75
C GLU A 21 -4.74 1.28 5.76
N ILE A 22 -3.58 0.80 5.31
CA ILE A 22 -2.45 0.49 6.20
C ILE A 22 -2.07 1.70 7.07
N ASN A 23 -2.01 2.90 6.47
CA ASN A 23 -1.67 4.11 7.21
C ASN A 23 -2.74 4.51 8.22
N PHE A 24 -4.02 4.29 7.92
CA PHE A 24 -5.12 4.58 8.84
C PHE A 24 -4.98 3.78 10.15
N PHE A 25 -4.61 2.50 10.07
CA PHE A 25 -4.49 1.64 11.25
C PHE A 25 -3.16 1.77 12.00
N TYR A 26 -2.05 2.00 11.28
CA TYR A 26 -0.73 2.02 11.89
C TYR A 26 -0.14 3.42 12.09
N ASN A 27 -0.64 4.43 11.36
CA ASN A 27 -0.14 5.80 11.36
C ASN A 27 1.39 5.89 11.14
N ILE A 28 1.88 5.20 10.10
CA ILE A 28 3.32 4.98 9.82
C ILE A 28 3.78 5.60 8.50
N LEU A 29 2.87 6.00 7.62
CA LEU A 29 3.18 6.52 6.29
C LEU A 29 2.86 8.03 6.22
N PRO A 30 3.54 8.78 5.33
CA PRO A 30 3.06 10.09 4.93
C PRO A 30 1.67 10.00 4.27
N GLU A 31 1.04 11.15 4.04
CA GLU A 31 -0.26 11.24 3.38
C GLU A 31 -0.30 10.45 2.05
N VAL A 32 -1.40 9.73 1.83
CA VAL A 32 -1.63 8.91 0.63
C VAL A 32 -2.87 9.42 -0.11
N ILE A 33 -2.66 10.01 -1.29
CA ILE A 33 -3.73 10.47 -2.17
C ILE A 33 -4.16 9.32 -3.09
N VAL A 34 -5.48 9.10 -3.22
CA VAL A 34 -6.06 8.00 -4.01
C VAL A 34 -6.69 8.55 -5.29
N ASP A 35 -5.86 9.00 -6.22
CA ASP A 35 -6.26 9.61 -7.49
C ASP A 35 -6.01 8.72 -8.71
N GLY A 36 -5.20 7.66 -8.57
CA GLY A 36 -4.77 6.76 -9.65
C GLY A 36 -3.49 7.20 -10.39
N ILE A 37 -2.77 8.22 -9.89
CA ILE A 37 -1.54 8.75 -10.48
C ILE A 37 -0.34 8.37 -9.61
N PHE A 38 0.66 7.70 -10.20
CA PHE A 38 1.88 7.35 -9.47
C PHE A 38 2.85 8.53 -9.53
N ASP A 39 2.64 9.50 -8.66
CA ASP A 39 3.44 10.71 -8.53
C ASP A 39 4.45 10.62 -7.37
N GLU A 40 5.12 11.74 -7.06
CA GLU A 40 6.07 11.82 -5.96
C GLU A 40 5.43 11.62 -4.58
N ILE A 41 4.13 11.89 -4.43
CA ILE A 41 3.41 11.64 -3.17
C ILE A 41 3.25 10.13 -2.99
N THR A 42 2.78 9.43 -4.04
CA THR A 42 2.66 7.97 -4.05
C THR A 42 4.02 7.30 -3.84
N LYS A 43 5.07 7.78 -4.50
CA LYS A 43 6.43 7.27 -4.34
C LYS A 43 6.94 7.42 -2.91
N LYS A 44 6.74 8.57 -2.28
CA LYS A 44 7.13 8.79 -0.87
C LYS A 44 6.38 7.88 0.09
N ALA A 45 5.10 7.60 -0.16
CA ALA A 45 4.34 6.64 0.63
C ALA A 45 4.93 5.23 0.50
N VAL A 46 5.29 4.80 -0.72
CA VAL A 46 5.97 3.51 -0.95
C VAL A 46 7.32 3.46 -0.23
N MET A 47 8.15 4.51 -0.31
CA MET A 47 9.43 4.58 0.41
C MET A 47 9.24 4.49 1.93
N GLY A 48 8.26 5.23 2.48
CA GLY A 48 7.93 5.16 3.90
C GLY A 48 7.50 3.75 4.34
N PHE A 49 6.74 3.07 3.49
CA PHE A 49 6.35 1.69 3.72
C PHE A 49 7.57 0.76 3.69
N GLN A 50 8.39 0.85 2.64
CA GLN A 50 9.60 0.04 2.50
C GLN A 50 10.52 0.21 3.73
N LYS A 51 10.77 1.46 4.14
CA LYS A 51 11.54 1.78 5.34
C LYS A 51 10.97 1.12 6.58
N ARG A 52 9.66 1.24 6.79
CA ARG A 52 8.99 0.69 7.98
C ARG A 52 9.12 -0.83 8.08
N PHE A 53 9.09 -1.51 6.94
CA PHE A 53 9.16 -2.98 6.87
C PHE A 53 10.56 -3.51 6.52
N ASN A 54 11.60 -2.68 6.64
CA ASN A 54 13.00 -3.03 6.35
C ASN A 54 13.20 -3.62 4.93
N LEU A 55 12.51 -3.06 3.94
CA LEU A 55 12.70 -3.34 2.52
C LEU A 55 13.64 -2.30 1.89
N ASN A 56 14.08 -2.55 0.66
CA ASN A 56 14.85 -1.57 -0.10
C ASN A 56 14.01 -0.32 -0.38
N GLU A 57 14.44 0.85 0.10
CA GLU A 57 13.71 2.13 -0.01
C GLU A 57 13.83 2.78 -1.41
N THR A 58 13.39 2.09 -2.45
CA THR A 58 13.49 2.57 -3.84
C THR A 58 12.34 3.49 -4.25
N GLY A 59 11.20 3.38 -3.56
CA GLY A 59 9.92 3.98 -3.97
C GLY A 59 9.27 3.30 -5.18
N GLU A 60 9.87 2.23 -5.68
CA GLU A 60 9.31 1.38 -6.72
C GLU A 60 8.57 0.20 -6.08
N VAL A 61 7.51 -0.27 -6.73
CA VAL A 61 6.74 -1.42 -6.25
C VAL A 61 7.16 -2.66 -7.03
N ASP A 62 8.20 -3.34 -6.54
CA ASP A 62 8.57 -4.67 -7.00
C ASP A 62 7.68 -5.76 -6.38
N ILE A 63 7.91 -7.02 -6.75
CA ILE A 63 7.09 -8.14 -6.27
C ILE A 63 7.18 -8.31 -4.74
N ILE A 64 8.36 -8.10 -4.15
CA ILE A 64 8.58 -8.22 -2.71
C ILE A 64 7.81 -7.13 -1.96
N THR A 65 7.90 -5.89 -2.45
CA THR A 65 7.16 -4.74 -1.91
C THR A 65 5.66 -4.95 -2.03
N PHE A 66 5.18 -5.39 -3.19
CA PHE A 66 3.76 -5.62 -3.43
C PHE A 66 3.19 -6.73 -2.53
N GLU A 67 3.87 -7.86 -2.41
CA GLU A 67 3.46 -8.96 -1.53
C GLU A 67 3.34 -8.50 -0.08
N LYS A 68 4.32 -7.71 0.39
CA LYS A 68 4.29 -7.18 1.76
C LYS A 68 3.14 -6.19 1.97
N ILE A 69 2.87 -5.30 1.01
CA ILE A 69 1.71 -4.39 1.06
C ILE A 69 0.40 -5.19 1.16
N VAL A 70 0.23 -6.23 0.36
CA VAL A 70 -0.99 -7.06 0.38
C VAL A 70 -1.14 -7.79 1.71
N GLU A 71 -0.05 -8.29 2.30
CA GLU A 71 -0.07 -8.92 3.62
C GLU A 71 -0.55 -7.94 4.70
N GLU A 72 0.08 -6.77 4.78
CA GLU A 72 -0.22 -5.77 5.80
C GLU A 72 -1.59 -5.13 5.61
N TYR A 73 -2.03 -4.94 4.37
CA TYR A 73 -3.41 -4.53 4.05
C TYR A 73 -4.43 -5.54 4.59
N LYS A 74 -4.22 -6.83 4.36
CA LYS A 74 -5.10 -7.88 4.90
C LYS A 74 -5.12 -7.88 6.43
N ARG A 75 -3.97 -7.68 7.08
CA ARG A 75 -3.89 -7.58 8.55
C ARG A 75 -4.67 -6.37 9.06
N ALA A 76 -4.49 -5.21 8.42
CA ALA A 76 -5.16 -3.97 8.75
C ALA A 76 -6.69 -4.12 8.71
N ILE A 77 -7.25 -4.62 7.59
CA ILE A 77 -8.71 -4.76 7.44
C ILE A 77 -9.31 -5.95 8.22
N ASN A 78 -8.55 -7.03 8.46
CA ASN A 78 -9.07 -8.16 9.23
C ASN A 78 -9.24 -7.82 10.71
N ASN A 79 -8.43 -6.90 11.25
CA ASN A 79 -8.59 -6.40 12.62
C ASN A 79 -9.91 -5.62 12.81
N GLU A 80 -10.53 -5.12 11.74
CA GLU A 80 -11.87 -4.51 11.76
C GLU A 80 -12.98 -5.56 11.99
N ASN A 81 -12.78 -6.81 11.56
CA ASN A 81 -13.77 -7.88 11.65
C ASN A 81 -13.79 -8.61 13.01
N ILE A 82 -13.01 -8.15 14.01
CA ILE A 82 -12.90 -8.77 15.35
C ILE A 82 -13.29 -7.77 16.46
N SER A 83 -13.93 -6.65 16.13
CA SER A 83 -14.42 -5.66 17.12
C SER A 83 -15.93 -5.72 17.28
#